data_AF-A0A0J1FW26-F1
#
_entry.id   AF-A0A0J1FW26-F1
#
_cell.length_a   1.000
_cell.length_b   1.000
_cell.length_c   1.000
_cell.angle_alpha   90.00
_cell.angle_beta   90.00
_cell.angle_gamma   90.00
#
_symmetry.space_group_name_H-M   'P 1'
#
loop_
_entity.id
_entity.type
_entity.pdbx_description
1 polymer ?
#
loop_
_entity_poly.entity_id
_entity_poly.type
_entity_poly.pdbx_seq_one_letter_code
_entity_poly.pdbx_strand_id
1 'polypeptide(L)'
;MDKDSGSADESKPLISAKRHPLIIIAIIALVIIGGIGLSLVLYTRDTGQIAKGIVLEIPLGQLTFADAQSKLEQQRTKLYEHPLQLTAGEKTFSFTMKELGFTYSYEEPLQQAYLIGREGNILNKAEAKFKASWGITFTPDYTWNNQTLSGILTQRLSSLNMPAENAHFIVNPDDSMQIVAEKVGKQVDIENLITSIKKVPIEDAAHIPIPFKSIKPGLTQEDLEKVKSYDLISEYSTIFDLNQKERTINLKLAAKAIDGLVLKPGETFSFNQTVGPRTVEAGYQEAIIIEGNSFVPGLGGGVCQVSSTLYNAVRLASSSVTVIERSRHSLPVAYVPPGQDATVAYPDLDFKFRNDSGDFILIRSDINGHSLTFKLYGKAKKKQSS
;
A
#
# COMPACT_ATOMS: atom_id res chain seq x y z
N MET A 1 -7.96 67.92 101.97
CA MET A 1 -7.62 69.36 102.04
C MET A 1 -6.87 69.66 100.77
N ASP A 2 -7.31 70.48 99.82
CA ASP A 2 -8.48 71.32 99.60
C ASP A 2 -8.50 71.55 98.08
N LYS A 3 -9.61 71.35 97.39
CA LYS A 3 -10.62 72.37 97.01
C LYS A 3 -10.11 73.50 96.08
N ASP A 4 -11.06 73.87 95.22
CA ASP A 4 -11.19 75.05 94.38
C ASP A 4 -10.41 75.07 93.06
N SER A 5 -11.04 75.05 91.88
CA SER A 5 -12.24 75.72 91.32
C SER A 5 -11.99 77.15 90.84
N GLY A 6 -12.33 77.36 89.56
CA GLY A 6 -12.69 78.64 88.96
C GLY A 6 -11.51 79.47 88.47
N SER A 7 -11.57 80.19 87.35
CA SER A 7 -12.58 80.37 86.31
C SER A 7 -11.99 81.31 85.26
N ALA A 8 -12.40 81.16 83.99
CA ALA A 8 -12.76 82.23 83.03
C ALA A 8 -11.67 83.30 82.70
N ASP A 9 -11.51 83.88 81.51
CA ASP A 9 -12.25 83.97 80.26
C ASP A 9 -11.29 84.63 79.24
N GLU A 10 -11.76 84.71 78.00
CA GLU A 10 -11.50 85.71 76.97
C GLU A 10 -10.68 85.30 75.74
N SER A 11 -11.40 85.44 74.63
CA SER A 11 -11.19 84.95 73.28
C SER A 11 -10.37 85.88 72.39
N LYS A 12 -9.60 85.29 71.44
CA LYS A 12 -9.31 85.87 70.11
C LYS A 12 -9.19 84.75 69.05
N PRO A 13 -9.50 85.03 67.76
CA PRO A 13 -9.86 83.99 66.78
C PRO A 13 -8.75 83.67 65.75
N LEU A 14 -9.04 82.63 64.94
CA LEU A 14 -8.43 82.21 63.66
C LEU A 14 -7.26 81.19 63.73
N ILE A 15 -7.52 79.94 63.33
CA ILE A 15 -7.07 79.33 62.06
C ILE A 15 -7.80 77.98 61.86
N SER A 16 -8.31 77.81 60.64
CA SER A 16 -9.07 76.67 60.09
C SER A 16 -8.35 75.32 60.21
N ALA A 17 -8.98 74.36 60.88
CA ALA A 17 -8.58 72.95 60.89
C ALA A 17 -9.63 72.07 60.19
N LYS A 18 -9.66 72.10 58.84
CA LYS A 18 -10.38 71.10 58.02
C LYS A 18 -9.43 70.49 56.98
N ARG A 19 -8.49 69.65 57.43
CA ARG A 19 -7.63 68.82 56.54
C ARG A 19 -7.60 67.32 56.90
N HIS A 20 -8.17 66.89 58.03
CA HIS A 20 -8.06 65.51 58.52
C HIS A 20 -8.95 64.42 57.85
N PRO A 21 -10.20 64.66 57.41
CA PRO A 21 -11.03 63.58 56.84
C PRO A 21 -10.54 63.13 55.46
N LEU A 22 -10.03 64.05 54.64
CA LEU A 22 -9.44 63.73 53.34
C LEU A 22 -8.16 62.89 53.48
N ILE A 23 -7.35 63.15 54.51
CA ILE A 23 -6.14 62.37 54.81
C ILE A 23 -6.51 60.95 55.24
N ILE A 24 -7.55 60.78 56.08
CA ILE A 24 -8.02 59.45 56.50
C ILE A 24 -8.58 58.66 55.32
N ILE A 25 -9.38 59.30 54.45
CA ILE A 25 -9.90 58.67 53.22
C ILE A 25 -8.74 58.28 52.29
N ALA A 26 -7.72 59.13 52.13
CA ALA A 26 -6.55 58.83 51.32
C ALA A 26 -5.74 57.65 51.89
N ILE A 27 -5.57 57.57 53.21
CA ILE A 27 -4.90 56.44 53.89
C ILE A 27 -5.69 55.14 53.69
N ILE A 28 -7.02 55.18 53.85
CA ILE A 28 -7.89 54.02 53.63
C ILE A 28 -7.82 53.56 52.17
N ALA A 29 -7.91 54.49 51.21
CA ALA A 29 -7.77 54.19 49.79
C ALA A 29 -6.40 53.57 49.47
N LEU A 30 -5.32 54.06 50.09
CA LEU A 30 -3.98 53.55 49.90
C LEU A 30 -3.82 52.14 50.48
N VAL A 31 -4.41 51.84 51.65
CA VAL A 31 -4.45 50.50 52.22
C VAL A 31 -5.26 49.54 51.34
N ILE A 32 -6.39 49.98 50.78
CA ILE A 32 -7.21 49.17 49.87
C ILE A 32 -6.44 48.89 48.57
N ILE A 33 -5.84 49.92 47.95
CA ILE A 33 -5.03 49.77 46.73
C ILE A 33 -3.83 48.85 46.99
N GLY A 34 -3.16 49.01 48.13
CA GLY A 34 -2.06 48.14 48.57
C GLY A 34 -2.52 46.70 48.80
N GLY A 35 -3.69 46.50 49.42
CA GLY A 35 -4.29 45.19 49.64
C GLY A 35 -4.72 44.50 48.34
N ILE A 36 -5.31 45.24 47.40
CA ILE A 36 -5.66 44.75 46.06
C ILE A 36 -4.38 44.39 45.28
N GLY A 37 -3.36 45.24 45.35
CA GLY A 37 -2.06 45.00 44.74
C GLY A 37 -1.39 43.74 45.29
N LEU A 38 -1.36 43.57 46.61
CA LEU A 38 -0.82 42.37 47.27
C LEU A 38 -1.62 41.11 46.91
N SER A 39 -2.95 41.20 46.90
CA SER A 39 -3.84 40.10 46.50
C SER A 39 -3.58 39.66 45.05
N LEU A 40 -3.44 40.61 44.12
CA LEU A 40 -3.09 40.34 42.72
C LEU A 40 -1.71 39.69 42.59
N VAL A 41 -0.71 40.14 43.35
CA VAL A 41 0.63 39.52 43.38
C VAL A 41 0.56 38.08 43.88
N LEU A 42 -0.17 37.82 44.97
CA LEU A 42 -0.33 36.47 45.51
C LEU A 42 -1.11 35.55 44.56
N TYR A 43 -2.17 36.05 43.94
CA TYR A 43 -2.98 35.32 42.97
C TYR A 43 -2.21 34.99 41.67
N THR A 44 -1.35 35.91 41.22
CA THR A 44 -0.55 35.73 40.00
C THR A 44 0.78 35.04 40.22
N ARG A 45 1.16 34.79 41.48
CA ARG A 45 2.34 33.99 41.84
C ARG A 45 2.33 32.67 41.07
N ASP A 46 3.49 32.34 40.50
CA ASP A 46 3.69 31.05 39.85
C ASP A 46 3.91 29.99 40.94
N THR A 47 2.98 29.05 41.04
CA THR A 47 3.04 27.88 41.93
C THR A 47 3.55 26.63 41.21
N GLY A 48 3.94 26.74 39.94
CA GLY A 48 4.26 25.60 39.07
C GLY A 48 3.03 24.79 38.63
N GLN A 49 1.82 25.23 38.98
CA GLN A 49 0.57 24.55 38.65
C GLN A 49 -0.15 25.18 37.45
N ILE A 50 -0.85 24.36 36.66
CA ILE A 50 -1.71 24.80 35.57
C ILE A 50 -2.91 25.58 36.13
N ALA A 51 -3.33 26.64 35.46
CA ALA A 51 -4.44 27.48 35.92
C ALA A 51 -5.74 26.67 36.05
N LYS A 52 -6.58 27.03 37.04
CA LYS A 52 -7.88 26.40 37.27
C LYS A 52 -8.75 26.53 36.01
N GLY A 53 -9.52 25.48 35.69
CA GLY A 53 -10.47 25.47 34.56
C GLY A 53 -9.85 25.12 33.21
N ILE A 54 -8.56 24.81 33.14
CA ILE A 54 -7.92 24.30 31.92
C ILE A 54 -8.24 22.81 31.74
N VAL A 55 -8.65 22.46 30.52
CA VAL A 55 -8.98 21.11 30.07
C VAL A 55 -8.21 20.81 28.79
N LEU A 56 -7.57 19.65 28.70
CA LEU A 56 -6.99 19.11 27.47
C LEU A 56 -7.50 17.67 27.38
N GLU A 57 -8.75 17.52 26.94
CA GLU A 57 -9.62 16.33 27.04
C GLU A 57 -9.94 15.87 28.46
N ILE A 58 -8.94 15.90 29.34
CA ILE A 58 -9.04 15.70 30.77
C ILE A 58 -8.82 17.02 31.52
N PRO A 59 -9.46 17.22 32.68
CA PRO A 59 -9.20 18.39 33.52
C PRO A 59 -7.75 18.41 34.02
N LEU A 60 -6.99 19.47 33.69
CA LEU A 60 -5.59 19.64 34.06
C LEU A 60 -5.36 20.73 35.12
N GLY A 61 -6.37 21.55 35.40
CA GLY A 61 -6.24 22.65 36.36
C GLY A 61 -5.72 22.19 37.73
N GLN A 62 -4.87 23.01 38.33
CA GLN A 62 -4.20 22.77 39.63
C GLN A 62 -3.14 21.66 39.64
N LEU A 63 -2.94 20.92 38.54
CA LEU A 63 -1.84 19.95 38.43
C LEU A 63 -0.52 20.66 38.15
N THR A 64 0.59 20.07 38.61
CA THR A 64 1.92 20.47 38.12
C THR A 64 2.08 20.05 36.66
N PHE A 65 3.04 20.66 35.95
CA PHE A 65 3.34 20.25 34.57
C PHE A 65 3.68 18.75 34.48
N ALA A 66 4.47 18.23 35.43
CA ALA A 66 4.87 16.83 35.47
C ALA A 66 3.68 15.89 35.72
N ASP A 67 2.77 16.26 36.64
CA ASP A 67 1.57 15.46 36.91
C ASP A 67 0.61 15.46 35.73
N ALA A 68 0.44 16.61 35.07
CA ALA A 68 -0.38 16.74 33.86
C ALA A 68 0.20 15.90 32.72
N GLN A 69 1.50 15.99 32.50
CA GLN A 69 2.21 15.16 31.51
C GLN A 69 2.04 13.67 31.80
N SER A 70 2.20 13.24 33.06
CA SER A 70 2.01 11.83 33.45
C SER A 70 0.58 11.33 33.18
N LYS A 71 -0.45 12.15 33.43
CA LYS A 71 -1.84 11.80 33.12
C LYS A 71 -2.10 11.67 31.61
N LEU A 72 -1.62 12.64 30.83
CA LEU A 72 -1.75 12.61 29.37
C LEU A 72 -0.96 11.43 28.76
N GLU A 73 0.18 11.07 29.35
CA GLU A 73 0.95 9.90 28.95
C GLU A 73 0.20 8.59 29.17
N GLN A 74 -0.49 8.49 30.31
CA GLN A 74 -1.34 7.35 30.60
C GLN A 74 -2.50 7.26 29.59
N GLN A 75 -3.10 8.39 29.23
CA GLN A 75 -4.14 8.45 28.21
C GLN A 75 -3.60 8.06 26.82
N ARG A 76 -2.42 8.56 26.44
CA ARG A 76 -1.72 8.20 25.21
C ARG A 76 -1.48 6.69 25.11
N THR A 77 -1.01 6.08 26.20
CA THR A 77 -0.77 4.62 26.25
C THR A 77 -2.07 3.84 26.07
N LYS A 78 -3.15 4.25 26.75
CA LYS A 78 -4.48 3.63 26.56
C LYS A 78 -4.99 3.74 25.13
N LEU A 79 -4.84 4.90 24.50
CA LEU A 79 -5.24 5.10 23.10
C LEU A 79 -4.41 4.23 22.14
N TYR A 80 -3.12 4.13 22.39
CA TYR A 80 -2.19 3.33 21.58
C TYR A 80 -2.44 1.84 21.68
N GLU A 81 -2.84 1.34 22.85
CA GLU A 81 -3.19 -0.06 23.10
C GLU A 81 -4.64 -0.40 22.71
N HIS A 82 -5.47 0.60 22.38
CA HIS A 82 -6.85 0.36 22.01
C HIS A 82 -6.93 -0.56 20.78
N PRO A 83 -7.68 -1.68 20.87
CA PRO A 83 -7.75 -2.65 19.78
C PRO A 83 -8.69 -2.16 18.67
N LEU A 84 -8.20 -2.17 17.45
CA LEU A 84 -8.99 -2.01 16.23
C LEU A 84 -9.26 -3.39 15.63
N GLN A 85 -10.53 -3.81 15.57
CA GLN A 85 -10.89 -5.10 14.98
C GLN A 85 -11.41 -4.91 13.55
N LEU A 86 -10.77 -5.59 12.61
CA LEU A 86 -11.16 -5.64 11.21
C LEU A 86 -11.75 -7.02 10.90
N THR A 87 -12.90 -7.08 10.23
CA THR A 87 -13.62 -8.34 9.99
C THR A 87 -13.78 -8.67 8.51
N ALA A 88 -13.59 -9.94 8.15
CA ALA A 88 -13.82 -10.48 6.82
C ALA A 88 -14.60 -11.80 6.93
N GLY A 89 -15.93 -11.72 6.90
CA GLY A 89 -16.80 -12.86 7.20
C GLY A 89 -16.62 -13.30 8.65
N GLU A 90 -16.23 -14.55 8.88
CA GLU A 90 -15.96 -15.11 10.22
C GLU A 90 -14.55 -14.83 10.74
N LYS A 91 -13.65 -14.29 9.90
CA LYS A 91 -12.27 -13.99 10.31
C LYS A 91 -12.19 -12.59 10.92
N THR A 92 -11.54 -12.49 12.07
CA THR A 92 -11.27 -11.22 12.76
C THR A 92 -9.78 -10.98 12.87
N PHE A 93 -9.35 -9.77 12.54
CA PHE A 93 -7.97 -9.30 12.63
C PHE A 93 -7.90 -8.17 13.64
N SER A 94 -7.10 -8.35 14.69
CA SER A 94 -6.88 -7.32 15.71
C SER A 94 -5.58 -6.58 15.45
N PHE A 95 -5.62 -5.27 15.59
CA PHE A 95 -4.49 -4.36 15.50
C PHE A 95 -4.52 -3.40 16.68
N THR A 96 -3.37 -2.85 17.06
CA THR A 96 -3.34 -1.71 17.99
C THR A 96 -3.26 -0.40 17.20
N MET A 97 -3.78 0.69 17.75
CA MET A 97 -3.68 2.01 17.10
C MET A 97 -2.22 2.38 16.81
N LYS A 98 -1.31 2.09 17.75
CA LYS A 98 0.13 2.35 17.60
C LYS A 98 0.74 1.57 16.43
N GLU A 99 0.40 0.29 16.28
CA GLU A 99 0.87 -0.53 15.15
C GLU A 99 0.47 0.05 13.80
N LEU A 100 -0.73 0.62 13.73
CA LEU A 100 -1.29 1.23 12.53
C LEU A 100 -0.74 2.65 12.26
N GLY A 101 0.19 3.13 13.09
CA GLY A 101 0.82 4.43 12.92
C GLY A 101 -0.05 5.60 13.36
N PHE A 102 -1.00 5.37 14.27
CA PHE A 102 -1.74 6.43 14.95
C PHE A 102 -0.82 7.18 15.92
N THR A 103 -0.92 8.50 15.92
CA THR A 103 -0.14 9.38 16.79
C THR A 103 -1.04 10.38 17.51
N TYR A 104 -0.78 10.52 18.81
CA TYR A 104 -1.44 11.44 19.74
C TYR A 104 -0.42 12.45 20.25
N SER A 105 -0.53 13.69 19.78
CA SER A 105 0.38 14.79 20.14
C SER A 105 -0.34 15.76 21.07
N TYR A 106 0.18 15.90 22.29
CA TYR A 106 -0.39 16.77 23.33
C TYR A 106 0.62 17.80 23.83
N GLU A 107 1.88 17.69 23.44
CA GLU A 107 3.01 18.42 24.00
C GLU A 107 2.88 19.93 23.80
N GLU A 108 2.56 20.38 22.58
CA GLU A 108 2.35 21.80 22.27
C GLU A 108 1.09 22.37 22.96
N PRO A 109 -0.10 21.74 22.85
CA PRO A 109 -1.28 22.17 23.61
C PRO A 109 -1.05 22.24 25.12
N LEU A 110 -0.32 21.27 25.70
CA LEU A 110 0.04 21.26 27.12
C LEU A 110 0.97 22.42 27.48
N GLN A 111 1.95 22.73 26.63
CA GLN A 111 2.85 23.87 26.83
C GLN A 111 2.07 25.20 26.79
N GLN A 112 1.17 25.37 25.82
CA GLN A 112 0.31 26.55 25.74
C GLN A 112 -0.61 26.68 26.96
N ALA A 113 -1.23 25.57 27.37
CA ALA A 113 -2.02 25.49 28.59
C ALA A 113 -1.22 25.89 29.84
N TYR A 114 0.05 25.47 29.93
CA TYR A 114 0.93 25.81 31.02
C TYR A 114 1.32 27.30 31.02
N LEU A 115 1.46 27.96 29.87
CA LEU A 115 1.82 29.38 29.80
C LEU A 115 0.69 30.33 30.26
N ILE A 116 -0.56 29.85 30.32
CA ILE A 116 -1.70 30.66 30.79
C ILE A 116 -1.47 31.18 32.22
N GLY A 117 -1.49 32.50 32.34
CA GLY A 117 -1.28 33.19 33.62
C GLY A 117 0.20 33.37 34.01
N ARG A 118 1.15 33.08 33.11
CA ARG A 118 2.59 33.23 33.32
C ARG A 118 3.24 34.34 32.49
N GLU A 119 2.58 34.80 31.43
CA GLU A 119 3.09 35.82 30.52
C GLU A 119 2.54 37.23 30.80
N GLY A 120 3.32 38.26 30.44
CA GLY A 120 2.94 39.66 30.59
C GLY A 120 3.07 40.22 32.01
N ASN A 121 2.43 41.37 32.25
CA ASN A 121 2.43 42.03 33.55
C ASN A 121 1.43 41.37 34.54
N ILE A 122 1.41 41.81 35.80
CA ILE A 122 0.56 41.24 36.85
C ILE A 122 -0.94 41.28 36.48
N LEU A 123 -1.41 42.34 35.82
CA LEU A 123 -2.81 42.45 35.40
C LEU A 123 -3.14 41.43 34.30
N ASN A 124 -2.27 41.28 33.30
CA ASN A 124 -2.43 40.29 32.23
C ASN A 124 -2.49 38.86 32.79
N LYS A 125 -1.61 38.54 33.74
CA LYS A 125 -1.58 37.23 34.42
C LYS A 125 -2.87 36.98 35.20
N ALA A 126 -3.36 37.99 35.91
CA ALA A 126 -4.59 37.88 36.71
C ALA A 126 -5.82 37.69 35.82
N GLU A 127 -5.92 38.46 34.74
CA GLU A 127 -6.98 38.35 33.75
C GLU A 127 -6.98 36.98 33.07
N ALA A 128 -5.80 36.50 32.65
CA ALA A 128 -5.67 35.18 32.02
C ALA A 128 -6.07 34.04 32.97
N LYS A 129 -5.61 34.05 34.23
CA LYS A 129 -6.02 33.06 35.25
C LYS A 129 -7.51 33.15 35.56
N PHE A 130 -8.05 34.36 35.64
CA PHE A 130 -9.48 34.57 35.85
C PHE A 130 -10.28 33.98 34.69
N LYS A 131 -9.98 34.34 33.43
CA LYS A 131 -10.63 33.78 32.23
C LYS A 131 -10.52 32.26 32.18
N ALA A 132 -9.35 31.70 32.49
CA ALA A 132 -9.15 30.25 32.55
C ALA A 132 -10.11 29.55 33.53
N SER A 133 -10.44 30.19 34.65
CA SER A 133 -11.35 29.61 35.65
C SER A 133 -12.79 29.43 35.16
N TRP A 134 -13.17 30.08 34.06
CA TRP A 134 -14.46 29.89 33.37
C TRP A 134 -14.45 28.71 32.40
N GLY A 135 -13.28 28.10 32.16
CA GLY A 135 -13.09 26.99 31.22
C GLY A 135 -12.29 27.43 30.00
N ILE A 136 -11.11 26.83 29.80
CA ILE A 136 -10.38 26.89 28.53
C ILE A 136 -10.07 25.46 28.12
N THR A 137 -10.54 25.08 26.93
CA THR A 137 -10.32 23.75 26.37
C THR A 137 -9.27 23.82 25.28
N PHE A 138 -8.27 22.97 25.39
CA PHE A 138 -7.30 22.68 24.34
C PHE A 138 -7.64 21.32 23.71
N THR A 139 -7.30 21.16 22.44
CA THR A 139 -7.48 19.91 21.70
C THR A 139 -6.12 19.36 21.30
N PRO A 140 -5.83 18.08 21.54
CA PRO A 140 -4.64 17.43 21.03
C PRO A 140 -4.77 17.16 19.53
N ASP A 141 -3.63 16.92 18.89
CA ASP A 141 -3.57 16.57 17.48
C ASP A 141 -3.58 15.05 17.29
N TYR A 142 -4.46 14.60 16.40
CA TYR A 142 -4.62 13.21 16.00
C TYR A 142 -4.18 13.03 14.57
N THR A 143 -3.16 12.21 14.36
CA THR A 143 -2.63 11.96 13.01
C THR A 143 -2.41 10.47 12.76
N TRP A 144 -2.40 10.12 11.48
CA TRP A 144 -2.15 8.76 11.01
C TRP A 144 -1.00 8.77 10.02
N ASN A 145 0.01 7.93 10.23
CA ASN A 145 1.03 7.69 9.23
C ASN A 145 0.46 6.81 8.10
N ASN A 146 0.13 7.42 6.96
CA ASN A 146 -0.46 6.72 5.82
C ASN A 146 0.41 5.57 5.28
N GLN A 147 1.73 5.72 5.31
CA GLN A 147 2.65 4.71 4.80
C GLN A 147 2.69 3.50 5.73
N THR A 148 2.81 3.73 7.05
CA THR A 148 2.75 2.67 8.06
C THR A 148 1.41 1.95 8.01
N LEU A 149 0.31 2.71 8.00
CA LEU A 149 -1.04 2.17 7.95
C LEU A 149 -1.24 1.28 6.72
N SER A 150 -0.95 1.80 5.52
CA SER A 150 -1.08 1.05 4.27
C SER A 150 -0.19 -0.19 4.23
N GLY A 151 1.07 -0.06 4.67
CA GLY A 151 2.03 -1.16 4.70
C GLY A 151 1.60 -2.31 5.62
N ILE A 152 1.19 -1.98 6.85
CA ILE A 152 0.74 -2.98 7.83
C ILE A 152 -0.54 -3.68 7.37
N LEU A 153 -1.52 -2.94 6.86
CA LEU A 153 -2.76 -3.53 6.35
C LEU A 153 -2.48 -4.44 5.14
N THR A 154 -1.66 -3.99 4.20
CA THR A 154 -1.27 -4.78 3.02
C THR A 154 -0.57 -6.09 3.41
N GLN A 155 0.38 -6.01 4.35
CA GLN A 155 1.11 -7.18 4.82
C GLN A 155 0.21 -8.16 5.57
N ARG A 156 -0.54 -7.68 6.57
CA ARG A 156 -1.32 -8.53 7.49
C ARG A 156 -2.58 -9.10 6.86
N LEU A 157 -3.17 -8.40 5.89
CA LEU A 157 -4.39 -8.85 5.19
C LEU A 157 -4.10 -9.54 3.85
N SER A 158 -2.82 -9.70 3.47
CA SER A 158 -2.43 -10.36 2.21
C SER A 158 -3.02 -11.76 2.04
N SER A 159 -3.18 -12.51 3.14
CA SER A 159 -3.79 -13.85 3.17
C SER A 159 -5.28 -13.89 2.77
N LEU A 160 -5.96 -12.74 2.74
CA LEU A 160 -7.34 -12.62 2.28
C LEU A 160 -7.43 -12.41 0.77
N ASN A 161 -6.32 -12.10 0.10
CA ASN A 161 -6.30 -11.88 -1.33
C ASN A 161 -6.28 -13.22 -2.07
N MET A 162 -7.13 -13.32 -3.08
CA MET A 162 -7.20 -14.43 -4.01
C MET A 162 -6.91 -13.88 -5.41
N PRO A 163 -5.84 -14.32 -6.09
CA PRO A 163 -5.56 -13.87 -7.44
C PRO A 163 -6.68 -14.33 -8.39
N ALA A 164 -6.88 -13.58 -9.47
CA ALA A 164 -7.74 -14.05 -10.56
C ALA A 164 -7.03 -15.15 -11.35
N GLU A 165 -7.78 -16.15 -11.80
CA GLU A 165 -7.29 -17.20 -12.68
C GLU A 165 -7.86 -16.99 -14.08
N ASN A 166 -7.00 -16.93 -15.08
CA ASN A 166 -7.41 -16.78 -16.48
C ASN A 166 -8.07 -18.07 -16.98
N ALA A 167 -9.05 -17.91 -17.87
CA ALA A 167 -9.50 -19.02 -18.70
C ALA A 167 -8.35 -19.55 -19.56
N HIS A 168 -8.30 -20.86 -19.79
CA HIS A 168 -7.29 -21.49 -20.64
C HIS A 168 -7.85 -22.71 -21.35
N PHE A 169 -7.15 -23.16 -22.40
CA PHE A 169 -7.44 -24.41 -23.08
C PHE A 169 -6.71 -25.58 -22.42
N ILE A 170 -7.40 -26.72 -22.33
CA ILE A 170 -6.79 -28.04 -22.19
C ILE A 170 -6.89 -28.70 -23.57
N VAL A 171 -5.74 -29.02 -24.16
CA VAL A 171 -5.67 -29.79 -25.41
C VAL A 171 -5.64 -31.28 -25.07
N ASN A 172 -6.66 -32.01 -25.51
CA ASN A 172 -6.79 -33.44 -25.30
C ASN A 172 -5.96 -34.24 -26.33
N PRO A 173 -5.70 -35.53 -26.09
CA PRO A 173 -4.96 -36.38 -27.03
C PRO A 173 -5.61 -36.53 -28.42
N ASP A 174 -6.90 -36.23 -28.55
CA ASP A 174 -7.66 -36.23 -29.81
C ASP A 174 -7.66 -34.87 -30.53
N ASP A 175 -6.78 -33.96 -30.11
CA ASP A 175 -6.65 -32.58 -30.61
C ASP A 175 -7.84 -31.65 -30.27
N SER A 176 -8.83 -32.13 -29.50
CA SER A 176 -9.94 -31.30 -29.03
C SER A 176 -9.49 -30.31 -27.96
N MET A 177 -10.02 -29.08 -28.02
CA MET A 177 -9.74 -28.02 -27.05
C MET A 177 -10.93 -27.85 -26.09
N GLN A 178 -10.72 -28.22 -24.83
CA GLN A 178 -11.65 -27.95 -23.75
C GLN A 178 -11.32 -26.60 -23.09
N ILE A 179 -12.33 -25.75 -22.87
CA ILE A 179 -12.14 -24.51 -22.13
C ILE A 179 -12.33 -24.79 -20.64
N VAL A 180 -11.36 -24.35 -19.84
CA VAL A 180 -11.51 -24.16 -18.41
C VAL A 180 -11.82 -22.69 -18.16
N ALA A 181 -12.98 -22.42 -17.57
CA ALA A 181 -13.45 -21.08 -17.30
C ALA A 181 -12.56 -20.34 -16.29
N GLU A 182 -12.53 -19.03 -16.41
CA GLU A 182 -11.83 -18.12 -15.53
C GLU A 182 -12.42 -18.13 -14.10
N LYS A 183 -11.59 -17.76 -13.12
CA LYS A 183 -12.05 -17.49 -11.75
C LYS A 183 -11.76 -16.04 -11.38
N VAL A 184 -12.80 -15.35 -10.94
CA VAL A 184 -12.69 -13.96 -10.46
C VAL A 184 -11.86 -13.94 -9.18
N GLY A 185 -10.84 -13.09 -9.18
CA GLY A 185 -10.01 -12.84 -8.00
C GLY A 185 -10.67 -11.86 -7.04
N LYS A 186 -10.13 -11.77 -5.84
CA LYS A 186 -10.61 -10.89 -4.78
C LYS A 186 -9.42 -10.27 -4.07
N GLN A 187 -9.43 -8.97 -3.89
CA GLN A 187 -8.37 -8.24 -3.19
C GLN A 187 -8.95 -7.30 -2.16
N VAL A 188 -8.29 -7.18 -1.02
CA VAL A 188 -8.62 -6.18 0.00
C VAL A 188 -8.48 -4.79 -0.60
N ASP A 189 -9.52 -3.97 -0.43
CA ASP A 189 -9.52 -2.59 -0.85
C ASP A 189 -8.90 -1.70 0.21
N ILE A 190 -7.56 -1.63 0.20
CA ILE A 190 -6.78 -0.93 1.23
C ILE A 190 -7.15 0.55 1.32
N GLU A 191 -7.40 1.22 0.20
CA GLU A 191 -7.74 2.66 0.17
C GLU A 191 -9.07 2.94 0.87
N ASN A 192 -10.11 2.16 0.55
CA ASN A 192 -11.41 2.29 1.19
C ASN A 192 -11.38 1.83 2.66
N LEU A 193 -10.55 0.83 2.98
CA LEU A 193 -10.34 0.39 4.35
C LEU A 193 -9.70 1.50 5.19
N ILE A 194 -8.63 2.15 4.71
CA ILE A 194 -7.98 3.29 5.38
C ILE A 194 -9.00 4.41 5.61
N THR A 195 -9.80 4.72 4.61
CA THR A 195 -10.86 5.74 4.72
C THR A 195 -11.88 5.37 5.79
N SER A 196 -12.24 4.09 5.89
CA SER A 196 -13.16 3.59 6.92
C SER A 196 -12.54 3.70 8.30
N ILE A 197 -11.29 3.26 8.49
CA ILE A 197 -10.54 3.35 9.75
C ILE A 197 -10.50 4.79 10.28
N LYS A 198 -10.18 5.75 9.42
CA LYS A 198 -10.06 7.17 9.82
C LYS A 198 -11.40 7.85 10.12
N LYS A 199 -12.52 7.31 9.63
CA LYS A 199 -13.86 7.87 9.88
C LYS A 199 -14.46 7.41 11.19
N VAL A 200 -14.02 6.28 11.74
CA VAL A 200 -14.58 5.78 12.99
C VAL A 200 -14.03 6.61 14.15
N PRO A 201 -14.89 7.13 15.05
CA PRO A 201 -14.44 7.75 16.28
C PRO A 201 -13.54 6.79 17.05
N ILE A 202 -12.44 7.29 17.60
CA ILE A 202 -11.44 6.47 18.32
C ILE A 202 -12.09 5.70 19.50
N GLU A 203 -13.19 6.24 20.04
CA GLU A 203 -13.96 5.69 21.15
C GLU A 203 -14.90 4.53 20.74
N ASP A 204 -15.29 4.44 19.46
CA ASP A 204 -16.30 3.51 18.92
C ASP A 204 -15.70 2.46 17.96
N ALA A 205 -14.37 2.32 17.94
CA ALA A 205 -13.60 1.58 16.93
C ALA A 205 -13.70 0.04 16.99
N ALA A 206 -14.84 -0.49 17.44
CA ALA A 206 -14.96 -1.88 17.84
C ALA A 206 -14.94 -2.88 16.66
N HIS A 207 -15.54 -2.54 15.50
CA HIS A 207 -15.60 -3.48 14.35
C HIS A 207 -15.69 -2.74 13.00
N ILE A 208 -14.69 -2.90 12.14
CA ILE A 208 -14.69 -2.32 10.79
C ILE A 208 -14.67 -3.46 9.76
N PRO A 209 -15.69 -3.57 8.88
CA PRO A 209 -15.69 -4.58 7.84
C PRO A 209 -14.60 -4.29 6.80
N ILE A 210 -13.87 -5.34 6.39
CA ILE A 210 -12.82 -5.25 5.37
C ILE A 210 -13.50 -5.18 3.99
N PRO A 211 -13.37 -4.06 3.26
CA PRO A 211 -13.89 -3.95 1.90
C PRO A 211 -13.02 -4.74 0.92
N PHE A 212 -13.64 -5.24 -0.15
CA PHE A 212 -12.95 -5.99 -1.19
C PHE A 212 -13.28 -5.45 -2.58
N LYS A 213 -12.28 -5.45 -3.46
CA LYS A 213 -12.39 -5.23 -4.89
C LYS A 213 -12.26 -6.58 -5.61
N SER A 214 -13.11 -6.80 -6.61
CA SER A 214 -12.98 -7.96 -7.50
C SER A 214 -11.89 -7.71 -8.54
N ILE A 215 -10.98 -8.68 -8.70
CA ILE A 215 -9.98 -8.65 -9.76
C ILE A 215 -10.54 -9.44 -10.95
N LYS A 216 -10.74 -8.76 -12.06
CA LYS A 216 -11.15 -9.41 -13.30
C LYS A 216 -9.97 -10.19 -13.90
N PRO A 217 -10.19 -11.43 -14.34
CA PRO A 217 -9.18 -12.17 -15.09
C PRO A 217 -8.91 -11.49 -16.44
N GLY A 218 -7.70 -11.69 -16.96
CA GLY A 218 -7.26 -11.11 -18.22
C GLY A 218 -7.70 -11.89 -19.46
N LEU A 219 -8.15 -13.14 -19.30
CA LEU A 219 -8.78 -13.96 -20.32
C LEU A 219 -10.02 -14.63 -19.72
N THR A 220 -11.13 -14.57 -20.45
CA THR A 220 -12.41 -15.18 -20.09
C THR A 220 -12.76 -16.35 -21.00
N GLN A 221 -13.71 -17.18 -20.59
CA GLN A 221 -14.28 -18.24 -21.42
C GLN A 221 -14.85 -17.67 -22.71
N GLU A 222 -15.50 -16.50 -22.67
CA GLU A 222 -16.03 -15.82 -23.85
C GLU A 222 -14.92 -15.47 -24.85
N ASP A 223 -13.79 -14.96 -24.36
CA ASP A 223 -12.62 -14.69 -25.20
C ASP A 223 -12.11 -15.97 -25.88
N LEU A 224 -12.07 -17.09 -25.14
CA LEU A 224 -11.61 -18.36 -25.68
C LEU A 224 -12.58 -18.97 -26.70
N GLU A 225 -13.89 -18.84 -26.50
CA GLU A 225 -14.87 -19.27 -27.51
C GLU A 225 -14.74 -18.45 -28.80
N LYS A 226 -14.44 -17.15 -28.69
CA LYS A 226 -14.12 -16.31 -29.85
C LYS A 226 -12.82 -16.78 -30.55
N VAL A 227 -11.80 -17.14 -29.77
CA VAL A 227 -10.51 -17.64 -30.30
C VAL A 227 -10.67 -18.96 -31.06
N LYS A 228 -11.61 -19.84 -30.67
CA LYS A 228 -11.87 -21.09 -31.42
C LYS A 228 -12.31 -20.84 -32.87
N SER A 229 -12.92 -19.69 -33.17
CA SER A 229 -13.35 -19.33 -34.53
C SER A 229 -12.30 -18.57 -35.33
N TYR A 230 -11.05 -18.50 -34.86
CA TYR A 230 -9.99 -17.77 -35.56
C TYR A 230 -9.44 -18.54 -36.75
N ASP A 231 -9.00 -17.77 -37.75
CA ASP A 231 -8.41 -18.30 -38.96
C ASP A 231 -6.92 -18.58 -38.74
N LEU A 232 -6.40 -19.55 -39.51
CA LEU A 232 -4.97 -19.81 -39.55
C LEU A 232 -4.25 -18.60 -40.18
N ILE A 233 -3.35 -17.98 -39.42
CA ILE A 233 -2.48 -16.88 -39.90
C ILE A 233 -1.24 -17.47 -40.57
N SER A 234 -0.59 -18.42 -39.90
CA SER A 234 0.63 -19.05 -40.40
C SER A 234 0.84 -20.42 -39.79
N GLU A 235 1.60 -21.24 -40.50
CA GLU A 235 2.09 -22.50 -40.00
C GLU A 235 3.52 -22.76 -40.48
N TYR A 236 4.27 -23.53 -39.72
CA TYR A 236 5.58 -24.01 -40.13
C TYR A 236 5.88 -25.37 -39.50
N SER A 237 6.53 -26.23 -40.28
CA SER A 237 6.84 -27.61 -39.88
C SER A 237 8.33 -27.90 -39.98
N THR A 238 8.84 -28.70 -39.05
CA THR A 238 10.18 -29.30 -39.13
C THR A 238 10.10 -30.80 -38.90
N ILE A 239 11.10 -31.53 -39.40
CA ILE A 239 11.20 -32.99 -39.26
C ILE A 239 12.22 -33.33 -38.17
N PHE A 240 11.95 -34.36 -37.38
CA PHE A 240 12.87 -34.90 -36.38
C PHE A 240 13.02 -36.42 -36.52
N ASP A 241 14.11 -36.98 -36.01
CA ASP A 241 14.40 -38.41 -36.08
C ASP A 241 13.81 -39.15 -34.88
N LEU A 242 12.88 -40.08 -35.16
CA LEU A 242 12.21 -40.90 -34.15
C LEU A 242 13.15 -41.91 -33.46
N ASN A 243 14.31 -42.20 -34.05
CA ASN A 243 15.30 -43.08 -33.42
C ASN A 243 16.03 -42.40 -32.26
N GLN A 244 16.01 -41.06 -32.20
CA GLN A 244 16.53 -40.28 -31.07
C GLN A 244 15.44 -40.11 -30.01
N LYS A 245 15.23 -41.17 -29.21
CA LYS A 245 14.10 -41.29 -28.28
C LYS A 245 14.08 -40.19 -27.23
N GLU A 246 15.21 -39.94 -26.57
CA GLU A 246 15.38 -38.94 -25.51
C GLU A 246 15.12 -37.53 -26.05
N ARG A 247 15.69 -37.24 -27.23
CA ARG A 247 15.48 -35.99 -27.96
C ARG A 247 14.00 -35.78 -28.32
N THR A 248 13.32 -36.86 -28.73
CA THR A 248 11.90 -36.84 -29.08
C THR A 248 11.02 -36.58 -27.85
N ILE A 249 11.36 -37.15 -26.69
CA ILE A 249 10.66 -36.89 -25.42
C ILE A 249 10.78 -35.40 -25.06
N ASN A 250 11.99 -34.85 -25.11
CA ASN A 250 12.25 -33.42 -24.82
C ASN A 250 11.47 -32.49 -25.75
N LEU A 251 11.46 -32.81 -27.05
CA LEU A 251 10.73 -32.06 -28.08
C LEU A 251 9.22 -32.06 -27.79
N LYS A 252 8.64 -33.24 -27.50
CA LYS A 252 7.21 -33.39 -27.17
C LYS A 252 6.83 -32.61 -25.92
N LEU A 253 7.66 -32.68 -24.88
CA LEU A 253 7.43 -31.96 -23.62
C LEU A 253 7.41 -30.45 -23.84
N ALA A 254 8.41 -29.92 -24.55
CA ALA A 254 8.49 -28.49 -24.84
C ALA A 254 7.38 -28.00 -25.78
N ALA A 255 6.99 -28.78 -26.80
CA ALA A 255 5.87 -28.45 -27.68
C ALA A 255 4.55 -28.40 -26.90
N LYS A 256 4.29 -29.41 -26.06
CA LYS A 256 3.09 -29.49 -25.22
C LYS A 256 2.95 -28.31 -24.25
N ALA A 257 4.05 -27.78 -23.73
CA ALA A 257 4.02 -26.60 -22.85
C ALA A 257 3.53 -25.32 -23.57
N ILE A 258 3.61 -25.29 -24.90
CA ILE A 258 3.22 -24.13 -25.73
C ILE A 258 1.82 -24.31 -26.34
N ASP A 259 1.37 -25.56 -26.48
CA ASP A 259 0.11 -25.89 -27.15
C ASP A 259 -1.12 -25.35 -26.42
N GLY A 260 -1.98 -24.64 -27.15
CA GLY A 260 -3.22 -24.06 -26.60
C GLY A 260 -3.03 -22.70 -25.93
N LEU A 261 -1.83 -22.10 -25.98
CA LEU A 261 -1.61 -20.78 -25.39
C LEU A 261 -2.29 -19.67 -26.20
N VAL A 262 -2.91 -18.74 -25.47
CA VAL A 262 -3.55 -17.55 -26.04
C VAL A 262 -2.80 -16.31 -25.57
N LEU A 263 -2.24 -15.56 -26.53
CA LEU A 263 -1.57 -14.29 -26.28
C LEU A 263 -2.53 -13.12 -26.45
N LYS A 264 -2.61 -12.26 -25.44
CA LYS A 264 -3.40 -11.02 -25.46
C LYS A 264 -2.76 -9.96 -26.36
N PRO A 265 -3.54 -8.98 -26.85
CA PRO A 265 -2.98 -7.82 -27.54
C PRO A 265 -1.88 -7.15 -26.68
N GLY A 266 -0.71 -6.93 -27.28
CA GLY A 266 0.46 -6.34 -26.62
C GLY A 266 1.23 -7.28 -25.69
N GLU A 267 0.78 -8.52 -25.47
CA GLU A 267 1.47 -9.49 -24.63
C GLU A 267 2.71 -10.06 -25.34
N THR A 268 3.81 -10.18 -24.59
CA THR A 268 5.05 -10.79 -25.05
C THR A 268 5.12 -12.24 -24.60
N PHE A 269 5.19 -13.15 -25.56
CA PHE A 269 5.57 -14.54 -25.32
C PHE A 269 7.06 -14.63 -24.99
N SER A 270 7.40 -15.46 -24.02
CA SER A 270 8.76 -15.90 -23.72
C SER A 270 8.82 -17.42 -23.76
N PHE A 271 9.73 -17.96 -24.56
CA PHE A 271 9.90 -19.41 -24.69
C PHE A 271 10.36 -20.00 -23.36
N ASN A 272 11.34 -19.40 -22.69
CA ASN A 272 11.86 -19.88 -21.42
C ASN A 272 10.87 -19.75 -20.26
N GLN A 273 10.05 -18.68 -20.22
CA GLN A 273 9.00 -18.55 -19.21
C GLN A 273 7.90 -19.60 -19.40
N THR A 274 7.60 -19.95 -20.65
CA THR A 274 6.55 -20.92 -20.99
C THR A 274 7.00 -22.35 -20.79
N VAL A 275 8.18 -22.70 -21.31
CA VAL A 275 8.69 -24.07 -21.33
C VAL A 275 9.38 -24.44 -20.01
N GLY A 276 9.88 -23.46 -19.26
CA GLY A 276 10.52 -23.67 -17.96
C GLY A 276 11.93 -24.26 -18.03
N PRO A 277 12.58 -24.53 -16.89
CA PRO A 277 13.93 -25.09 -16.85
C PRO A 277 13.96 -26.54 -17.38
N ARG A 278 15.04 -26.89 -18.09
CA ARG A 278 15.19 -28.21 -18.73
C ARG A 278 15.86 -29.19 -17.77
N THR A 279 15.14 -29.55 -16.69
CA THR A 279 15.65 -30.44 -15.64
C THR A 279 15.08 -31.86 -15.72
N VAL A 280 15.72 -32.80 -15.01
CA VAL A 280 15.24 -34.19 -14.91
C VAL A 280 13.86 -34.24 -14.22
N GLU A 281 13.63 -33.40 -13.21
CA GLU A 281 12.35 -33.32 -12.47
C GLU A 281 11.21 -32.83 -13.35
N ALA A 282 11.50 -31.96 -14.32
CA ALA A 282 10.55 -31.53 -15.35
C ALA A 282 10.31 -32.62 -16.41
N GLY A 283 11.06 -33.71 -16.39
CA GLY A 283 10.94 -34.85 -17.30
C GLY A 283 11.89 -34.81 -18.50
N TYR A 284 12.78 -33.81 -18.58
CA TYR A 284 13.77 -33.73 -19.65
C TYR A 284 14.85 -34.80 -19.49
N GLN A 285 15.26 -35.35 -20.63
CA GLN A 285 16.26 -36.39 -20.77
C GLN A 285 17.55 -35.84 -21.37
N GLU A 286 18.65 -36.54 -21.12
CA GLU A 286 19.93 -36.24 -21.74
C GLU A 286 19.90 -36.60 -23.23
N ALA A 287 20.28 -35.65 -24.08
CA ALA A 287 20.40 -35.81 -25.52
C ALA A 287 21.51 -34.88 -26.03
N ILE A 288 21.89 -35.01 -27.31
CA ILE A 288 22.91 -34.12 -27.88
C ILE A 288 22.40 -32.67 -27.92
N ILE A 289 23.19 -31.76 -27.35
CA ILE A 289 23.03 -30.31 -27.39
C ILE A 289 24.22 -29.66 -28.10
N ILE A 290 24.10 -28.36 -28.41
CA ILE A 290 25.21 -27.55 -28.87
C ILE A 290 25.65 -26.66 -27.71
N GLU A 291 26.90 -26.81 -27.27
CA GLU A 291 27.53 -25.97 -26.26
C GLU A 291 28.80 -25.36 -26.86
N GLY A 292 28.89 -24.03 -26.87
CA GLY A 292 29.95 -23.33 -27.61
C GLY A 292 29.97 -23.74 -29.08
N ASN A 293 31.07 -24.32 -29.55
CA ASN A 293 31.24 -24.83 -30.92
C ASN A 293 31.31 -26.37 -30.96
N SER A 294 30.65 -27.07 -30.04
CA SER A 294 30.72 -28.54 -29.95
C SER A 294 29.37 -29.19 -29.66
N PHE A 295 29.23 -30.44 -30.11
CA PHE A 295 28.10 -31.29 -29.80
C PHE A 295 28.44 -32.15 -28.58
N VAL A 296 27.68 -31.97 -27.50
CA VAL A 296 27.92 -32.66 -26.22
C VAL A 296 26.59 -33.22 -25.69
N PRO A 297 26.60 -34.31 -24.89
CA PRO A 297 25.42 -34.71 -24.13
C PRO A 297 24.99 -33.61 -23.15
N GLY A 298 23.69 -33.38 -23.03
CA GLY A 298 23.11 -32.44 -22.07
C GLY A 298 21.59 -32.53 -22.00
N LEU A 299 20.99 -31.93 -20.97
CA LEU A 299 19.54 -31.98 -20.77
C LEU A 299 18.81 -31.10 -21.79
N GLY A 300 17.69 -31.61 -22.31
CA GLY A 300 16.83 -30.83 -23.20
C GLY A 300 17.30 -30.77 -24.66
N GLY A 301 18.20 -31.66 -25.09
CA GLY A 301 18.51 -31.84 -26.51
C GLY A 301 17.22 -32.01 -27.33
N GLY A 302 17.06 -31.22 -28.39
CA GLY A 302 15.85 -31.13 -29.21
C GLY A 302 14.97 -29.91 -28.98
N VAL A 303 15.09 -29.22 -27.83
CA VAL A 303 14.28 -28.04 -27.51
C VAL A 303 14.53 -26.87 -28.47
N CYS A 304 15.77 -26.66 -28.94
CA CYS A 304 16.07 -25.61 -29.93
C CYS A 304 15.37 -25.82 -31.28
N GLN A 305 14.97 -27.06 -31.61
CA GLN A 305 14.14 -27.30 -32.79
C GLN A 305 12.72 -26.80 -32.58
N VAL A 306 12.16 -26.93 -31.36
CA VAL A 306 10.84 -26.42 -31.01
C VAL A 306 10.81 -24.89 -31.13
N SER A 307 11.78 -24.20 -30.53
CA SER A 307 11.89 -22.74 -30.63
C SER A 307 12.10 -22.27 -32.07
N SER A 308 12.93 -22.98 -32.86
CA SER A 308 13.15 -22.63 -34.28
C SER A 308 11.91 -22.88 -35.14
N THR A 309 11.13 -23.92 -34.85
CA THR A 309 9.88 -24.21 -35.57
C THR A 309 8.85 -23.12 -35.26
N LEU A 310 8.67 -22.78 -33.99
CA LEU A 310 7.78 -21.69 -33.57
C LEU A 310 8.23 -20.34 -34.16
N TYR A 311 9.53 -20.04 -34.12
CA TYR A 311 10.08 -18.81 -34.70
C TYR A 311 9.72 -18.66 -36.18
N ASN A 312 9.75 -19.74 -36.96
CA ASN A 312 9.38 -19.64 -38.38
C ASN A 312 7.88 -19.45 -38.60
N ALA A 313 7.02 -20.07 -37.79
CA ALA A 313 5.59 -19.76 -37.82
C ALA A 313 5.36 -18.27 -37.48
N VAL A 314 6.03 -17.76 -36.44
CA VAL A 314 5.99 -16.34 -36.03
C VAL A 314 6.51 -15.42 -37.14
N ARG A 315 7.62 -15.77 -37.79
CA ARG A 315 8.22 -15.01 -38.90
C ARG A 315 7.26 -14.90 -40.10
N LEU A 316 6.51 -15.97 -40.39
CA LEU A 316 5.48 -15.97 -41.44
C LEU A 316 4.24 -15.14 -41.04
N ALA A 317 4.01 -14.96 -39.74
CA ALA A 317 2.98 -14.09 -39.19
C ALA A 317 3.44 -12.64 -38.93
N SER A 318 4.55 -12.18 -39.53
CA SER A 318 5.19 -10.89 -39.22
C SER A 318 4.31 -9.64 -39.37
N SER A 319 3.17 -9.75 -40.05
CA SER A 319 2.17 -8.68 -40.11
C SER A 319 1.35 -8.53 -38.80
N SER A 320 1.43 -9.50 -37.90
CA SER A 320 0.61 -9.62 -36.68
C SER A 320 1.44 -9.73 -35.40
N VAL A 321 2.74 -10.00 -35.51
CA VAL A 321 3.64 -10.20 -34.38
C VAL A 321 4.99 -9.53 -34.62
N THR A 322 5.62 -9.09 -33.55
CA THR A 322 6.97 -8.51 -33.58
C THR A 322 7.93 -9.39 -32.79
N VAL A 323 9.02 -9.84 -33.42
CA VAL A 323 10.09 -10.56 -32.72
C VAL A 323 10.86 -9.56 -31.84
N ILE A 324 10.94 -9.86 -30.54
CA ILE A 324 11.57 -9.01 -29.52
C ILE A 324 12.99 -9.50 -29.22
N GLU A 325 13.16 -10.82 -29.12
CA GLU A 325 14.44 -11.45 -28.80
C GLU A 325 14.60 -12.72 -29.63
N ARG A 326 15.74 -12.85 -30.30
CA ARG A 326 16.11 -14.06 -31.04
C ARG A 326 17.61 -14.14 -31.18
N SER A 327 18.16 -15.28 -30.78
CA SER A 327 19.56 -15.63 -31.00
C SER A 327 19.69 -16.71 -32.07
N ARG A 328 20.86 -16.77 -32.71
CA ARG A 328 21.24 -17.84 -33.65
C ARG A 328 22.22 -18.80 -32.99
N HIS A 329 22.31 -20.02 -33.51
CA HIS A 329 23.30 -21.00 -33.09
C HIS A 329 24.68 -20.55 -33.58
N SER A 330 25.68 -20.97 -32.83
CA SER A 330 27.09 -20.90 -33.20
C SER A 330 27.42 -21.81 -34.38
N LEU A 331 26.80 -23.00 -34.42
CA LEU A 331 26.93 -23.99 -35.49
C LEU A 331 25.65 -24.10 -36.34
N PRO A 332 25.74 -24.45 -37.63
CA PRO A 332 24.57 -24.74 -38.45
C PRO A 332 23.74 -25.91 -37.89
N VAL A 333 22.42 -25.78 -37.99
CA VAL A 333 21.47 -26.83 -37.61
C VAL A 333 20.76 -27.38 -38.84
N ALA A 334 20.49 -28.69 -38.87
CA ALA A 334 19.94 -29.36 -40.05
C ALA A 334 18.41 -29.24 -40.20
N TYR A 335 17.69 -28.91 -39.12
CA TYR A 335 16.21 -28.96 -39.09
C TYR A 335 15.53 -27.68 -39.62
N VAL A 336 16.29 -26.61 -39.91
CA VAL A 336 15.78 -25.37 -40.54
C VAL A 336 16.83 -24.80 -41.50
N PRO A 337 16.43 -24.02 -42.53
CA PRO A 337 17.39 -23.35 -43.41
C PRO A 337 18.31 -22.36 -42.67
N PRO A 338 19.49 -22.03 -43.23
CA PRO A 338 20.40 -21.04 -42.66
C PRO A 338 19.71 -19.71 -42.33
N GLY A 339 19.94 -19.20 -41.12
CA GLY A 339 19.35 -17.95 -40.63
C GLY A 339 17.92 -18.07 -40.11
N GLN A 340 17.29 -19.25 -40.18
CA GLN A 340 15.92 -19.49 -39.70
C GLN A 340 15.85 -20.18 -38.33
N ASP A 341 16.95 -20.21 -37.58
CA ASP A 341 17.04 -20.87 -36.28
C ASP A 341 16.84 -19.90 -35.11
N ALA A 342 16.20 -20.33 -34.03
CA ALA A 342 16.08 -19.55 -32.79
C ALA A 342 16.65 -20.36 -31.63
N THR A 343 17.85 -19.98 -31.16
CA THR A 343 18.53 -20.66 -30.04
C THR A 343 17.92 -20.24 -28.73
N VAL A 344 17.73 -21.21 -27.84
CA VAL A 344 17.32 -20.98 -26.45
C VAL A 344 18.21 -21.76 -25.50
N ALA A 345 18.57 -21.16 -24.37
CA ALA A 345 19.27 -21.77 -23.26
C ALA A 345 18.71 -21.17 -21.98
N TYR A 346 18.16 -21.99 -21.09
CA TYR A 346 17.53 -21.48 -19.88
C TYR A 346 18.58 -21.10 -18.83
N PRO A 347 18.48 -19.94 -18.16
CA PRO A 347 17.52 -18.85 -18.39
C PRO A 347 18.01 -17.79 -19.40
N ASP A 348 19.27 -17.87 -19.83
CA ASP A 348 20.03 -16.74 -20.39
C ASP A 348 19.73 -16.38 -21.85
N LEU A 349 19.44 -17.36 -22.72
CA LEU A 349 19.08 -17.14 -24.12
C LEU A 349 17.61 -17.50 -24.32
N ASP A 350 16.81 -16.53 -24.77
CA ASP A 350 15.38 -16.73 -24.97
C ASP A 350 14.94 -16.40 -26.40
N PHE A 351 13.76 -16.91 -26.76
CA PHE A 351 13.03 -16.48 -27.93
C PHE A 351 11.76 -15.78 -27.47
N LYS A 352 11.64 -14.49 -27.80
CA LYS A 352 10.51 -13.65 -27.40
C LYS A 352 9.87 -12.98 -28.61
N PHE A 353 8.55 -12.91 -28.62
CA PHE A 353 7.79 -12.13 -29.60
C PHE A 353 6.54 -11.53 -28.95
N ARG A 354 6.10 -10.38 -29.44
CA ARG A 354 4.93 -9.67 -28.96
C ARG A 354 3.78 -9.80 -29.94
N ASN A 355 2.58 -10.01 -29.43
CA ASN A 355 1.35 -9.95 -30.20
C ASN A 355 0.98 -8.49 -30.53
N ASP A 356 1.16 -8.09 -31.79
CA ASP A 356 0.83 -6.74 -32.29
C ASP A 356 -0.38 -6.75 -33.23
N SER A 357 -1.18 -7.82 -33.20
CA SER A 357 -2.32 -8.00 -34.09
C SER A 357 -3.52 -7.11 -33.73
N GLY A 358 -3.56 -6.60 -32.50
CA GLY A 358 -4.70 -5.89 -31.93
C GLY A 358 -5.84 -6.79 -31.45
N ASP A 359 -5.70 -8.12 -31.57
CA ASP A 359 -6.63 -9.12 -31.04
C ASP A 359 -5.83 -10.29 -30.42
N PHE A 360 -6.49 -11.33 -29.91
CA PHE A 360 -5.80 -12.51 -29.38
C PHE A 360 -5.10 -13.32 -30.49
N ILE A 361 -4.04 -14.05 -30.12
CA ILE A 361 -3.40 -15.07 -30.97
C ILE A 361 -3.37 -16.39 -30.23
N LEU A 362 -3.89 -17.45 -30.85
CA LEU A 362 -3.77 -18.82 -30.36
C LEU A 362 -2.56 -19.51 -30.99
N ILE A 363 -1.73 -20.11 -30.16
CA ILE A 363 -0.59 -20.93 -30.58
C ILE A 363 -0.99 -22.39 -30.41
N ARG A 364 -0.95 -23.16 -31.49
CA ARG A 364 -1.11 -24.62 -31.47
C ARG A 364 0.18 -25.29 -31.89
N SER A 365 0.52 -26.38 -31.22
CA SER A 365 1.60 -27.28 -31.63
C SER A 365 1.00 -28.64 -31.96
N ASP A 366 1.37 -29.19 -33.11
CA ASP A 366 0.95 -30.53 -33.53
C ASP A 366 2.19 -31.40 -33.80
N ILE A 367 2.12 -32.66 -33.38
CA ILE A 367 3.16 -33.65 -33.62
C ILE A 367 2.53 -34.86 -34.30
N ASN A 368 2.75 -34.97 -35.60
CA ASN A 368 2.26 -36.08 -36.41
C ASN A 368 3.45 -36.87 -36.96
N GLY A 369 3.59 -38.13 -36.52
CA GLY A 369 4.71 -38.99 -36.88
C GLY A 369 6.05 -38.36 -36.50
N HIS A 370 6.85 -38.02 -37.50
CA HIS A 370 8.18 -37.41 -37.36
C HIS A 370 8.19 -35.89 -37.64
N SER A 371 7.03 -35.24 -37.69
CA SER A 371 6.89 -33.81 -37.98
C SER A 371 6.40 -33.06 -36.75
N LEU A 372 7.04 -31.92 -36.45
CA LEU A 372 6.55 -30.93 -35.49
C LEU A 372 6.05 -29.72 -36.28
N THR A 373 4.81 -29.30 -36.02
CA THR A 373 4.18 -28.15 -36.67
C THR A 373 3.72 -27.15 -35.62
N PHE A 374 4.04 -25.87 -35.82
CA PHE A 374 3.39 -24.78 -35.09
C PHE A 374 2.41 -24.06 -35.99
N LYS A 375 1.23 -23.74 -35.44
CA LYS A 375 0.16 -22.99 -36.11
C LYS A 375 -0.20 -21.79 -35.25
N LEU A 376 -0.28 -20.62 -35.88
CA LEU A 376 -0.75 -19.39 -35.24
C LEU A 376 -2.13 -19.05 -35.81
N TYR A 377 -3.12 -18.96 -34.93
CA TYR A 377 -4.48 -18.57 -35.28
C TYR A 377 -4.75 -17.17 -34.74
N GLY A 378 -5.45 -16.37 -35.52
CA GLY A 378 -5.87 -15.04 -35.11
C GLY A 378 -6.95 -14.50 -36.03
N LYS A 379 -7.43 -13.30 -35.72
CA LYS A 379 -8.45 -12.65 -36.53
C LYS A 379 -7.90 -12.33 -37.92
N ALA A 380 -8.55 -12.81 -38.98
CA ALA A 380 -8.16 -12.47 -40.35
C ALA A 380 -8.11 -10.94 -40.53
N LYS A 381 -6.96 -10.42 -40.97
CA LYS A 381 -6.90 -9.05 -41.47
C LYS A 381 -7.73 -9.01 -42.74
N LYS A 382 -8.87 -8.30 -42.71
CA LYS A 382 -9.59 -7.92 -43.95
C LYS A 382 -8.54 -7.27 -44.86
N LYS A 383 -8.25 -7.89 -46.01
CA LYS A 383 -7.41 -7.28 -47.03
C LYS A 383 -7.97 -5.88 -47.27
N GLN A 384 -7.22 -4.84 -46.91
CA GLN A 384 -7.51 -3.52 -47.43
C GLN A 384 -7.33 -3.64 -48.95
N SER A 385 -8.46 -3.63 -49.66
CA SER A 385 -8.49 -3.38 -51.09
C SER A 385 -7.95 -1.97 -51.29
N SER A 386 -6.65 -1.88 -51.54
CA SER A 386 -5.97 -0.68 -52.04
C SER A 386 -6.35 -0.42 -53.48
#